data_AF-A0A9E5EYN8-F1
#
_entry.id   AF-A0A9E5EYN8-F1
#
_cell.length_a   1.000
_cell.length_b   1.000
_cell.length_c   1.000
_cell.angle_alpha   90.00
_cell.angle_beta   90.00
_cell.angle_gamma   90.00
#
_symmetry.space_group_name_H-M   'P 1'
#
loop_
_entity.id
_entity.type
_entity.pdbx_description
1 polymer ?
#
loop_
_entity_poly.entity_id
_entity_poly.type
_entity_poly.pdbx_seq_one_letter_code
_entity_poly.pdbx_strand_id
1 'polypeptide(L)' 'MPHFFRNWKEEDMRKCILNGIVWSAGAEIPKDGIITKLDDLGQFKPDAVEPEGRKPKPAATK' A
#
# COMPACT_ATOMS: atom_id res chain seq x y z
N MET A 1 9.79 9.93 -0.71
CA MET A 1 9.19 9.10 0.34
C MET A 1 9.28 7.66 -0.12
N PRO A 2 9.88 6.73 0.64
CA PRO A 2 9.74 5.33 0.28
C PRO A 2 8.27 4.96 0.47
N HIS A 3 7.57 4.79 -0.66
CA HIS A 3 6.17 4.39 -0.67
C HIS A 3 6.14 2.87 -0.57
N PHE A 4 5.89 2.35 0.62
CA PHE A 4 5.80 0.92 0.83
C PHE A 4 4.39 0.43 0.49
N PHE A 5 4.27 -0.45 -0.52
CA PHE A 5 3.02 -1.10 -0.91
C PHE A 5 2.63 -2.26 0.02
N ARG A 6 3.38 -2.54 1.09
CA ARG A 6 3.05 -3.64 2.02
C ARG A 6 1.62 -3.57 2.55
N ASN A 7 1.13 -2.37 2.84
CA ASN A 7 -0.24 -2.19 3.32
C ASN A 7 -1.28 -2.58 2.26
N TRP A 8 -0.97 -2.48 0.97
CA TRP A 8 -1.86 -2.94 -0.12
C TRP A 8 -2.02 -4.47 -0.14
N LYS A 9 -1.22 -5.24 0.59
CA LYS A 9 -1.48 -6.68 0.78
C LYS A 9 -2.74 -6.93 1.61
N GLU A 10 -3.11 -5.99 2.46
CA GLU A 10 -4.29 -6.10 3.32
C GLU A 10 -5.55 -5.73 2.52
N GLU A 11 -6.51 -6.66 2.46
CA GLU A 11 -7.69 -6.53 1.61
C GLU A 11 -8.68 -5.51 2.17
N ASP A 12 -8.90 -5.49 3.49
CA ASP A 12 -9.91 -4.64 4.12
C ASP A 12 -9.53 -3.15 4.02
N MET A 13 -8.25 -2.84 4.04
CA MET A 13 -7.70 -1.51 3.85
C MET A 13 -7.91 -1.07 2.40
N ARG A 14 -7.63 -1.94 1.43
CA ARG A 14 -7.92 -1.66 0.02
C ARG A 14 -9.41 -1.41 -0.18
N LYS A 15 -10.26 -2.26 0.40
CA LYS A 15 -11.72 -2.13 0.37
C LYS A 15 -12.17 -0.81 0.97
N CYS A 16 -11.63 -0.42 2.13
CA CYS A 16 -11.92 0.85 2.80
C CYS A 16 -11.54 2.07 1.93
N ILE A 17 -10.33 2.08 1.38
CA ILE A 17 -9.84 3.17 0.53
C ILE A 17 -10.71 3.31 -0.73
N LEU A 18 -11.00 2.19 -1.41
CA LEU A 18 -11.75 2.20 -2.65
C LEU A 18 -13.22 2.53 -2.45
N ASN A 19 -13.83 2.04 -1.38
CA ASN A 19 -15.17 2.45 -0.97
C ASN A 19 -15.21 3.97 -0.73
N GLY A 20 -14.20 4.55 -0.05
CA GLY A 20 -14.11 5.99 0.18
C GLY A 20 -14.00 6.81 -1.12
N ILE A 21 -13.19 6.35 -2.08
CA ILE A 21 -13.07 6.99 -3.41
C ILE A 21 -14.41 6.95 -4.16
N VAL A 22 -15.02 5.77 -4.28
CA VAL A 22 -16.30 5.58 -4.99
C VAL A 22 -17.41 6.41 -4.34
N TRP A 23 -17.47 6.42 -3.00
CA TRP A 23 -18.40 7.25 -2.25
C TRP A 23 -18.19 8.74 -2.53
N SER A 24 -16.94 9.22 -2.49
CA SER A 24 -16.63 10.64 -2.76
C SER A 24 -16.94 11.06 -4.19
N ALA A 25 -16.92 10.10 -5.13
CA ALA A 25 -17.33 10.30 -6.51
C ALA A 25 -18.86 10.27 -6.70
N GLY A 26 -19.63 10.00 -5.64
CA GLY A 26 -21.09 9.91 -5.67
C GLY A 26 -21.62 8.64 -6.34
N ALA A 27 -20.79 7.62 -6.51
CA ALA A 27 -21.18 6.35 -7.11
C ALA A 27 -21.66 5.35 -6.04
N GLU A 28 -22.48 4.39 -6.45
CA GLU A 28 -22.99 3.34 -5.57
C GLU A 28 -21.88 2.33 -5.23
N ILE A 29 -21.85 1.91 -3.96
CA ILE A 29 -20.94 0.88 -3.46
C ILE A 29 -21.72 -0.45 -3.40
N PRO A 30 -21.14 -1.56 -3.91
CA PRO A 30 -21.74 -2.89 -3.78
C PRO A 30 -21.96 -3.29 -2.32
N LYS A 31 -22.93 -4.18 -2.06
CA LYS A 31 -23.24 -4.65 -0.70
C LYS A 31 -22.02 -5.22 0.04
N ASP A 32 -21.15 -5.94 -0.69
CA ASP A 32 -19.96 -6.58 -0.14
C ASP A 32 -18.70 -5.69 -0.24
N GLY A 33 -18.87 -4.43 -0.66
CA GLY A 33 -17.79 -3.47 -0.91
C GLY A 33 -17.10 -3.68 -2.27
N ILE A 34 -16.13 -2.82 -2.56
CA ILE A 34 -15.33 -2.92 -3.79
C ILE A 34 -14.36 -4.10 -3.69
N ILE A 35 -14.54 -5.08 -4.59
CA ILE A 35 -13.67 -6.25 -4.73
C ILE A 35 -12.52 -5.90 -5.67
N THR A 36 -11.28 -6.21 -5.28
CA THR A 36 -10.10 -5.98 -6.12
C THR A 36 -9.17 -7.17 -6.20
N LYS A 37 -8.62 -7.36 -7.40
CA LYS A 37 -7.51 -8.28 -7.62
C LYS A 37 -6.21 -7.58 -7.20
N LEU A 38 -5.40 -8.24 -6.36
CA LEU A 38 -4.04 -7.80 -6.08
C LEU A 38 -3.11 -8.43 -7.12
N ASP A 39 -2.36 -7.59 -7.84
CA ASP A 39 -1.27 -8.06 -8.68
C ASP A 39 0.02 -8.24 -7.86
N ASP A 40 1.01 -8.92 -8.45
CA ASP A 40 2.30 -9.11 -7.78
C ASP A 40 2.98 -7.76 -7.53
N LEU A 41 3.04 -7.34 -6.26
CA LEU A 41 3.64 -6.07 -5.87
C LEU A 41 5.15 -6.02 -6.13
N GLY A 42 5.82 -7.17 -6.27
CA GLY A 42 7.24 -7.27 -6.60
C GLY A 42 7.59 -6.67 -7.96
N GLN A 43 6.61 -6.54 -8.87
CA GLN A 43 6.80 -5.91 -10.18
C GLN A 43 7.16 -4.42 -10.07
N PHE A 44 6.82 -3.75 -8.96
CA PHE A 44 7.03 -2.31 -8.76
C PHE A 44 8.33 -1.98 -7.99
N LYS A 45 9.28 -2.93 -7.97
CA LYS A 45 10.55 -2.97 -7.20
C LYS A 45 10.40 -3.53 -5.77
N PRO A 46 11.28 -4.45 -5.34
CA PRO A 46 11.14 -5.20 -4.08
C PRO A 46 11.26 -4.33 -2.81
N ASP A 47 12.02 -3.24 -2.85
CA ASP A 47 12.17 -2.30 -1.72
C ASP A 47 10.85 -1.62 -1.31
N ALA A 48 9.85 -1.65 -2.21
CA ALA A 48 8.52 -1.14 -1.93
C ALA A 48 7.67 -2.14 -1.12
N VAL A 49 8.06 -3.41 -1.01
CA VAL A 49 7.32 -4.43 -0.25
C VAL A 49 7.93 -4.64 1.13
N GLU A 50 9.24 -4.85 1.18
CA GLU A 50 10.00 -4.92 2.42
C GLU A 50 11.10 -3.86 2.36
N PRO A 51 11.09 -2.84 3.24
CA PRO A 51 12.14 -1.83 3.27
C PRO A 51 13.50 -2.49 3.54
N GLU A 52 14.53 -2.11 2.79
CA GLU A 52 15.89 -2.42 3.23
C GLU A 52 16.12 -1.78 4.62
N GLY A 53 16.64 -2.59 5.55
CA GLY A 53 16.97 -2.12 6.90
C GLY A 53 17.88 -0.89 6.83
N ARG A 54 17.60 0.12 7.67
CA ARG A 54 18.39 1.35 7.72
C ARG A 54 19.86 1.00 7.94
N LYS A 55 20.71 1.28 6.96
CA LYS A 55 22.16 1.11 7.11
C LYS A 55 22.63 1.94 8.34
N PRO A 56 23.45 1.36 9.23
CA PRO A 56 23.92 2.09 10.40
C PRO A 56 24.66 3.35 9.94
N LYS A 57 24.32 4.49 10.57
CA LYS A 57 24.98 5.76 10.27
C LYS A 57 26.46 5.62 10.62
N PRO A 58 27.40 6.07 9.75
CA PRO A 58 28.82 6.08 10.09
C PRO A 58 29.02 6.81 11.42
N ALA A 59 29.83 6.24 12.32
CA ALA A 59 30.17 6.88 13.57
C ALA A 59 30.81 8.24 13.29
N ALA A 60 30.30 9.30 13.92
CA ALA A 60 30.89 10.63 13.78
C ALA A 60 32.31 10.59 14.37
N THR A 61 33.31 10.84 13.52
CA THR A 61 34.69 11.05 13.95
C THR A 61 34.73 12.34 14.79
N LYS A 62 35.21 12.24 16.03
CA LYS A 62 35.46 13.40 16.90
C LYS A 62 36.71 14.15 16.46
#